data_AF-A0A9W6I2I9-F1
#
_entry.id   AF-A0A9W6I2I9-F1
#
_cell.length_a   1.000
_cell.length_b   1.000
_cell.length_c   1.000
_cell.angle_alpha   90.00
_cell.angle_beta   90.00
_cell.angle_gamma   90.00
#
_symmetry.space_group_name_H-M   'P 1'
#
loop_
_entity.id
_entity.type
_entity.pdbx_description
1 polymer ?
#
loop_
_entity_poly.entity_id
_entity_poly.type
_entity_poly.pdbx_seq_one_letter_code
_entity_poly.pdbx_strand_id
1 'polypeptide(L)'
;MTKAIHPRHTGAFYFQSIVSFGVSVSAVTLGLVYLPVETWVRAFLAIGVLYVVTSTFTLAKCVRDRQELTDVATRVDQARLEKLLSEHDPFKVD
;
A
#
# COMPACT_ATOMS: atom_id res chain seq x y z
N MET A 1 -26.96 8.17 6.29
CA MET A 1 -26.28 8.95 5.23
C MET A 1 -25.15 8.10 4.66
N THR A 2 -25.25 7.62 3.42
CA THR A 2 -24.26 6.73 2.81
C THR A 2 -22.98 7.53 2.49
N LYS A 3 -21.91 7.34 3.26
CA LYS A 3 -20.63 8.01 3.02
C LYS A 3 -20.04 7.53 1.70
N ALA A 4 -19.98 8.39 0.69
CA ALA A 4 -19.38 8.08 -0.60
C ALA A 4 -17.90 7.66 -0.43
N ILE A 5 -17.52 6.54 -1.03
CA ILE A 5 -16.13 6.07 -1.03
C ILE A 5 -15.36 6.93 -2.02
N HIS A 6 -14.60 7.90 -1.50
CA HIS A 6 -13.70 8.69 -2.33
C HIS A 6 -12.45 7.85 -2.66
N PRO A 7 -12.09 7.69 -3.95
CA PRO A 7 -10.82 7.05 -4.29
C PRO A 7 -9.67 7.86 -3.68
N ARG A 8 -8.83 7.18 -2.88
CA ARG A 8 -7.78 7.81 -2.05
C ARG A 8 -6.63 8.39 -2.88
N HIS A 9 -6.44 7.91 -4.12
CA HIS A 9 -5.47 8.42 -5.07
C HIS A 9 -6.06 8.51 -6.48
N THR A 10 -5.62 9.51 -7.26
CA THR A 10 -5.97 9.65 -8.67
C THR A 10 -5.20 8.64 -9.53
N GLY A 11 -5.78 8.22 -10.65
CA GLY A 11 -5.11 7.30 -11.59
C GLY A 11 -3.78 7.85 -12.13
N ALA A 12 -3.66 9.18 -12.25
CA ALA A 12 -2.42 9.85 -12.66
C ALA A 12 -1.28 9.62 -11.66
N PHE A 13 -1.54 9.74 -10.34
CA PHE A 13 -0.52 9.52 -9.31
C PHE A 13 -0.07 8.05 -9.26
N TYR A 14 -1.00 7.11 -9.48
CA TYR A 14 -0.66 5.69 -9.60
C TYR A 14 0.28 5.41 -10.77
N PHE A 15 -0.04 5.94 -11.95
CA PHE A 15 0.82 5.79 -13.13
C PHE A 15 2.21 6.41 -12.92
N GLN A 16 2.26 7.64 -12.38
CA GLN A 16 3.52 8.30 -12.04
C GLN A 16 4.37 7.44 -11.09
N SER A 17 3.76 6.82 -10.09
CA SER A 17 4.47 5.98 -9.12
C SER A 17 5.15 4.77 -9.78
N ILE A 18 4.47 4.13 -10.74
CA ILE A 18 5.03 3.01 -11.52
C ILE A 18 6.22 3.48 -12.36
N VAL A 19 6.07 4.62 -13.04
CA VAL A 19 7.15 5.20 -13.86
C VAL A 19 8.35 5.56 -12.99
N SER A 20 8.15 6.25 -11.86
CA SER A 20 9.23 6.61 -10.94
C SER A 20 9.95 5.39 -10.38
N PHE A 21 9.23 4.31 -10.07
CA PHE A 21 9.84 3.06 -9.63
C PHE A 21 10.70 2.43 -10.75
N GLY A 22 10.18 2.38 -11.98
CA GLY A 22 10.94 1.88 -13.14
C GLY A 22 12.22 2.68 -13.40
N VAL A 23 12.13 4.02 -13.34
CA VAL A 23 13.29 4.91 -13.47
C VAL A 23 14.31 4.65 -12.36
N SER A 24 13.87 4.54 -11.10
CA SER A 24 14.75 4.26 -9.97
C SER A 24 15.49 2.92 -10.11
N VAL A 25 14.78 1.85 -10.49
CA VAL A 25 15.40 0.53 -10.68
C VAL A 25 16.42 0.58 -11.82
N SER A 26 16.05 1.20 -12.95
CA SER A 26 16.96 1.33 -14.09
C SER A 26 18.22 2.13 -13.76
N ALA A 27 18.11 3.22 -13.00
CA ALA A 27 19.25 4.02 -12.57
C ALA A 27 20.23 3.22 -11.70
N VAL A 28 19.71 2.43 -10.75
CA VAL A 28 20.55 1.56 -9.90
C VAL A 28 21.21 0.46 -10.74
N THR A 29 20.47 -0.18 -11.64
CA THR A 29 21.02 -1.20 -12.54
C THR A 29 22.12 -0.65 -13.44
N LEU A 30 21.93 0.54 -14.04
CA LEU A 30 22.97 1.20 -14.83
C LEU A 30 24.20 1.51 -13.96
N GLY A 31 23.99 2.02 -12.74
CA GLY A 31 25.07 2.26 -11.78
C GLY A 31 25.88 0.99 -11.50
N LEU A 32 25.21 -0.15 -11.28
CA LEU A 32 25.86 -1.46 -11.09
C LEU A 32 26.64 -1.93 -12.31
N VAL A 33 26.15 -1.69 -13.53
CA VAL A 33 26.82 -2.08 -14.78
C VAL A 33 28.11 -1.28 -15.01
N TYR A 34 28.06 0.04 -14.76
CA TYR A 34 29.21 0.93 -14.95
C TYR A 34 30.17 0.96 -13.75
N LEU A 35 29.84 0.31 -12.63
CA LEU A 35 30.69 0.27 -11.45
C LEU A 35 31.99 -0.53 -11.73
N PRO A 36 33.18 0.08 -11.55
CA PRO A 36 34.47 -0.59 -11.80
C PRO A 36 34.87 -1.48 -10.63
N VAL A 37 34.13 -2.57 -10.41
CA VAL A 37 34.38 -3.58 -9.37
C VAL A 37 34.43 -4.98 -9.95
N GLU A 38 34.99 -5.90 -9.17
CA GLU A 38 35.02 -7.32 -9.47
C GLU A 38 33.61 -7.90 -9.66
N THR A 39 33.47 -8.84 -10.58
CA THR A 39 32.21 -9.47 -10.97
C THR A 39 31.46 -10.08 -9.79
N TRP A 40 32.16 -10.71 -8.85
CA TRP A 40 31.55 -11.30 -7.65
C TRP A 40 30.89 -10.25 -6.75
N VAL A 41 31.60 -9.15 -6.46
CA VAL A 41 31.08 -8.04 -5.64
C VAL A 41 29.85 -7.43 -6.30
N ARG A 42 29.88 -7.27 -7.63
CA ARG A 42 28.75 -6.78 -8.42
C ARG A 42 27.53 -7.70 -8.32
N ALA A 43 27.73 -9.01 -8.41
CA ALA A 43 26.66 -9.99 -8.27
C ALA A 43 26.04 -9.97 -6.86
N PHE A 44 26.86 -9.88 -5.81
CA PHE A 44 26.39 -9.73 -4.43
C PHE A 44 25.52 -8.47 -4.25
N LEU A 45 25.97 -7.32 -4.75
CA LEU A 45 25.21 -6.08 -4.70
C LEU A 45 23.90 -6.17 -5.50
N ALA A 46 23.92 -6.80 -6.69
CA ALA A 46 22.73 -6.99 -7.49
C ALA A 46 21.68 -7.82 -6.76
N ILE A 47 22.07 -8.95 -6.16
CA ILE A 47 21.17 -9.79 -5.35
C ILE A 47 20.66 -9.01 -4.13
N GLY A 48 21.51 -8.25 -3.46
CA GLY A 48 21.13 -7.41 -2.32
C GLY A 48 20.04 -6.40 -2.70
N VAL A 49 20.22 -5.68 -3.80
CA VAL A 49 19.22 -4.72 -4.33
C VAL A 49 17.92 -5.44 -4.68
N LEU A 50 17.98 -6.57 -5.40
CA LEU A 50 16.79 -7.35 -5.77
C LEU A 50 16.02 -7.84 -4.54
N TYR A 51 16.72 -8.32 -3.51
CA TYR A 51 16.11 -8.80 -2.28
C TYR A 51 15.48 -7.66 -1.47
N VAL A 52 16.15 -6.51 -1.35
CA VAL A 52 15.60 -5.32 -0.68
C VAL A 52 14.34 -4.83 -1.39
N VAL A 53 14.35 -4.75 -2.72
CA VAL A 53 13.16 -4.37 -3.50
C VAL A 53 12.01 -5.35 -3.26
N THR A 54 12.29 -6.65 -3.35
CA THR A 54 11.27 -7.70 -3.19
C THR A 54 10.67 -7.69 -1.78
N SER A 55 11.50 -7.65 -0.74
CA SER A 55 11.07 -7.62 0.66
C SER A 55 10.30 -6.33 1.00
N THR A 56 10.68 -5.19 0.43
CA THR A 56 9.95 -3.92 0.60
C THR A 56 8.52 -4.02 0.03
N PHE A 57 8.34 -4.62 -1.15
CA PHE A 57 6.99 -4.85 -1.70
C PHE A 57 6.17 -5.82 -0.87
N THR A 58 6.78 -6.88 -0.33
CA THR A 58 6.11 -7.80 0.58
C THR A 58 5.67 -7.09 1.85
N LEU A 59 6.55 -6.30 2.46
CA LEU A 59 6.23 -5.49 3.63
C LEU A 59 5.11 -4.47 3.33
N ALA A 60 5.16 -3.81 2.17
CA ALA A 60 4.12 -2.88 1.75
C ALA A 60 2.75 -3.57 1.59
N LYS A 61 2.71 -4.81 1.07
CA LYS A 61 1.49 -5.62 1.05
C LYS A 61 1.00 -5.90 2.46
N CYS A 62 1.85 -6.41 3.35
CA CYS A 62 1.48 -6.67 4.74
C CYS A 62 0.90 -5.43 5.43
N VAL A 63 1.49 -4.24 5.21
CA VAL A 63 0.99 -2.98 5.77
C VAL A 63 -0.37 -2.62 5.17
N ARG A 64 -0.55 -2.76 3.86
CA ARG A 64 -1.82 -2.50 3.18
C ARG A 64 -2.92 -3.45 3.65
N ASP A 65 -2.62 -4.75 3.73
CA ASP A 65 -3.56 -5.77 4.17
C ASP A 65 -4.03 -5.48 5.62
N ARG A 66 -3.13 -5.00 6.48
CA ARG A 66 -3.48 -4.55 7.84
C ARG A 66 -4.42 -3.35 7.83
N GLN A 67 -4.17 -2.35 6.98
CA GLN A 67 -5.06 -1.18 6.84
C GLN A 67 -6.45 -1.58 6.34
N GLU A 68 -6.52 -2.46 5.33
CA GLU A 68 -7.78 -2.95 4.78
C GLU A 68 -8.60 -3.74 5.82
N LEU A 69 -7.95 -4.59 6.63
CA LEU A 69 -8.60 -5.30 7.74
C LEU A 69 -9.20 -4.34 8.79
N THR A 70 -8.46 -3.29 9.18
CA THR A 70 -8.93 -2.28 10.15
C THR A 70 -10.12 -1.48 9.60
N ASP A 71 -10.06 -1.08 8.33
CA ASP A 71 -11.13 -0.35 7.66
C ASP A 71 -12.42 -1.17 7.60
N VAL A 72 -12.33 -2.48 7.30
CA VAL A 72 -13.48 -3.39 7.28
C VAL A 72 -14.08 -3.55 8.68
N ALA A 73 -13.26 -3.77 9.71
CA ALA A 73 -13.73 -3.90 11.08
C ALA A 73 -14.52 -2.65 11.53
N THR A 74 -13.98 -1.46 11.24
CA THR A 74 -14.63 -0.19 11.59
C THR A 74 -15.97 -0.01 10.88
N ARG A 75 -16.10 -0.43 9.61
CA ARG A 75 -17.37 -0.38 8.87
C ARG A 75 -18.42 -1.32 9.47
N VAL A 76 -18.01 -2.51 9.90
CA VAL A 76 -18.92 -3.46 10.57
C VAL A 76 -19.40 -2.90 11.90
N ASP A 77 -18.50 -2.31 12.69
CA ASP A 77 -18.87 -1.68 13.96
C ASP A 77 -19.84 -0.51 13.75
N GLN A 78 -19.60 0.34 12.75
CA GLN A 78 -20.52 1.42 12.38
C GLN A 78 -21.90 0.90 11.99
N ALA A 79 -21.98 -0.14 11.16
CA ALA A 79 -23.25 -0.73 10.75
C ALA A 79 -23.99 -1.39 11.92
N ARG A 80 -23.27 -2.05 12.84
CA ARG A 80 -23.85 -2.61 14.08
C ARG A 80 -24.36 -1.51 14.99
N LEU A 81 -23.61 -0.43 15.15
CA LEU A 81 -24.00 0.72 15.95
C LEU A 81 -25.25 1.39 15.38
N GLU A 82 -25.31 1.60 14.06
CA GLU A 82 -26.48 2.15 13.36
C GLU A 82 -27.71 1.23 13.53
N LYS A 83 -27.51 -0.09 13.50
CA LYS A 83 -28.58 -1.05 13.78
C LYS A 83 -29.06 -0.95 15.24
N LEU A 84 -28.16 -0.91 16.22
CA LEU A 84 -28.54 -0.78 17.63
C LEU A 84 -29.28 0.54 17.90
N LEU A 85 -28.82 1.65 17.32
CA LEU A 85 -29.48 2.96 17.42
C LEU A 85 -30.85 3.00 16.76
N SER A 86 -31.05 2.26 15.67
CA SER A 86 -32.36 2.19 14.99
C SER A 86 -33.35 1.26 15.68
N GLU A 87 -32.89 0.17 16.30
CA GLU A 87 -33.73 -0.73 17.10
C GLU A 87 -34.09 -0.11 18.46
N HIS A 88 -33.17 0.64 19.07
CA HIS A 88 -33.40 1.37 20.33
C HIS A 88 -33.37 2.87 20.03
N ASP A 89 -34.49 3.41 19.55
CA ASP A 89 -34.69 4.85 19.35
C ASP A 89 -35.28 5.47 20.64
N PRO A 90 -34.46 6.08 21.51
CA PRO A 90 -34.95 6.73 22.73
C PRO A 90 -35.72 8.04 22.48
N PHE A 91 -35.83 8.50 21.23
CA PHE A 91 -36.52 9.75 20.86
C PHE A 91 -37.90 9.52 20.23
N LYS A 92 -38.34 8.27 20.11
CA LYS A 92 -39.73 7.94 19.81
C LYS A 92 -40.57 8.15 21.09
N VAL A 93 -40.88 9.42 21.36
CA VAL A 93 -41.95 9.81 22.29
C VAL A 93 -43.27 9.63 21.54
N ASP A 94 -44.25 8.95 22.14
CA ASP A 94 -45.64 8.92 21.66
C ASP A 94 -46.16 10.32 21.28
#